data_AF-A0A852J3P3-F1
#
_entry.id   AF-A0A852J3P3-F1
#
_cell.length_a   1.000
_cell.length_b   1.000
_cell.length_c   1.000
_cell.angle_alpha   90.00
_cell.angle_beta   90.00
_cell.angle_gamma   90.00
#
_symmetry.space_group_name_H-M   'P 1'
#
loop_
_entity.id
_entity.type
_entity.pdbx_description
1 polymer ?
#
loop_
_entity_poly.entity_id
_entity_poly.type
_entity_poly.pdbx_seq_one_letter_code
_entity_poly.pdbx_strand_id
1 'polypeptide(L)'
;PAVCLRFELGPAAALRSPLALQNGFLQLLLHTYTAELLMSFLTNLGPFLEDEIVPEVIPMEIEVVDAKITLKDDSPQLYPTSPGPVPVTLAVDHVVVRRKDDGVFYLTGQQQIWVPLPCCPPGYAREQKAPLESVPAARGLQLQQVPELQRELQAVRMALAEANLDKARLLQEVRKYNPLFQL
;
A
#
# COMPACT_ATOMS: atom_id res chain seq x y z
N PRO A 1 20.55 -1.58 -2.32
CA PRO A 1 20.67 -0.75 -3.53
C PRO A 1 19.61 0.34 -3.47
N ALA A 2 19.87 1.55 -3.97
CA ALA A 2 18.88 2.64 -3.94
C ALA A 2 17.68 2.37 -4.86
N VAL A 3 17.90 1.59 -5.92
CA VAL A 3 16.88 1.10 -6.84
C VAL A 3 17.11 -0.39 -7.07
N CYS A 4 16.07 -1.21 -6.94
CA CYS A 4 16.10 -2.63 -7.29
C CYS A 4 14.90 -2.93 -8.18
N LEU A 5 15.15 -3.47 -9.36
CA LEU A 5 14.11 -3.91 -10.30
C LEU A 5 14.28 -5.40 -10.55
N ARG A 6 13.18 -6.14 -10.48
CA ARG A 6 13.12 -7.56 -10.79
C ARG A 6 11.90 -7.82 -11.66
N PHE A 7 12.11 -8.47 -12.79
CA PHE A 7 11.03 -8.97 -13.63
C PHE A 7 11.15 -10.50 -13.72
N GLU A 8 10.09 -11.20 -13.33
CA GLU A 8 10.04 -12.66 -13.34
C GLU A 8 8.97 -13.13 -14.32
N LEU A 9 9.28 -14.13 -15.15
CA LEU A 9 8.35 -14.73 -16.10
C LEU A 9 8.38 -16.26 -15.95
N GLY A 10 7.22 -16.90 -16.10
CA GLY A 10 7.11 -18.36 -16.10
C GLY A 10 6.75 -18.96 -14.73
N PRO A 11 7.00 -20.27 -14.51
CA PRO A 11 6.42 -21.02 -13.39
C PRO A 11 6.77 -20.48 -12.00
N ALA A 12 7.97 -19.88 -11.85
CA ALA A 12 8.38 -19.26 -10.59
C ALA A 12 7.57 -18.00 -10.26
N ALA A 13 7.13 -17.25 -11.29
CA ALA A 13 6.33 -16.04 -11.13
C ALA A 13 4.88 -16.34 -10.74
N ALA A 14 4.37 -17.53 -11.06
CA ALA A 14 3.02 -17.98 -10.67
C ALA A 14 2.79 -17.98 -9.15
N LEU A 15 3.87 -18.06 -8.35
CA LEU A 15 3.81 -17.93 -6.88
C LEU A 15 3.41 -16.53 -6.41
N ARG A 16 3.63 -15.49 -7.23
CA ARG A 16 3.29 -14.10 -6.92
C ARG A 16 1.87 -13.77 -7.35
N SER A 17 1.50 -14.17 -8.57
CA SER A 17 0.14 -14.09 -9.05
C SER A 17 -0.11 -15.11 -10.17
N PRO A 18 -1.34 -15.61 -10.34
CA PRO A 18 -1.68 -16.54 -11.42
C PRO A 18 -1.41 -15.97 -12.82
N LEU A 19 -1.66 -14.67 -13.03
CA LEU A 19 -1.44 -14.03 -14.33
C LEU A 19 0.05 -13.84 -14.65
N ALA A 20 0.90 -13.78 -13.63
CA ALA A 20 2.34 -13.63 -13.79
C ALA A 20 3.01 -14.84 -14.47
N LEU A 21 2.36 -16.00 -14.54
CA LEU A 21 2.85 -17.14 -15.32
C LEU A 21 3.06 -16.77 -16.80
N GLN A 22 2.13 -16.00 -17.37
CA GLN A 22 2.11 -15.63 -18.79
C GLN A 22 2.63 -14.20 -19.02
N ASN A 23 2.22 -13.24 -18.18
CA ASN A 23 2.48 -11.82 -18.41
C ASN A 23 3.69 -11.31 -17.60
N GLY A 24 4.20 -12.15 -16.69
CA GLY A 24 5.30 -11.82 -15.80
C GLY A 24 4.87 -11.01 -14.57
N PHE A 25 5.79 -10.88 -13.61
CA PHE A 25 5.62 -10.08 -12.41
C PHE A 25 6.75 -9.05 -12.32
N LEU A 26 6.40 -7.77 -12.21
CA LEU A 26 7.36 -6.69 -12.03
C LEU A 26 7.43 -6.28 -10.55
N GLN A 27 8.62 -6.35 -9.96
CA GLN A 27 8.91 -5.81 -8.64
C GLN A 27 9.91 -4.66 -8.76
N LEU A 28 9.58 -3.53 -8.15
CA LEU A 28 10.45 -2.36 -8.06
C LEU A 28 10.53 -1.92 -6.59
N LEU A 29 11.75 -1.78 -6.07
CA LEU A 29 12.01 -1.21 -4.76
C LEU A 29 12.89 0.04 -4.93
N LEU A 30 12.38 1.17 -4.48
CA LEU A 30 13.12 2.43 -4.34
C LEU A 30 13.35 2.68 -2.86
N HIS A 31 14.61 2.86 -2.46
CA HIS A 31 14.96 3.07 -1.06
C HIS A 31 15.98 4.21 -0.93
N THR A 32 15.72 5.19 -0.06
CA THR A 32 16.64 6.32 0.23
C THR A 32 17.06 7.03 -1.07
N TYR A 33 16.10 7.23 -1.98
CA TYR A 33 16.39 7.66 -3.34
C TYR A 33 16.05 9.14 -3.54
N THR A 34 17.03 9.93 -3.95
CA THR A 34 16.83 11.34 -4.31
C THR A 34 17.08 11.52 -5.80
N ALA A 35 16.11 12.11 -6.51
CA ALA A 35 16.22 12.36 -7.94
C ALA A 35 15.63 13.72 -8.34
N GLU A 36 16.10 14.21 -9.47
CA GLU A 36 15.54 15.36 -10.16
C GLU A 36 14.97 14.89 -11.50
N LEU A 37 13.74 15.27 -11.80
CA LEU A 37 13.06 14.89 -13.03
C LEU A 37 12.56 16.14 -13.75
N LEU A 38 12.72 16.17 -15.06
CA LEU A 38 12.20 17.26 -15.89
C LEU A 38 10.71 17.06 -16.14
N MET A 39 9.93 18.13 -16.10
CA MET A 39 8.49 18.07 -16.39
C MET A 39 8.24 17.64 -17.82
N SER A 40 9.07 18.05 -18.78
CA SER A 40 8.99 17.59 -20.16
C SER A 40 9.06 16.07 -20.27
N PHE A 41 9.88 15.39 -19.47
CA PHE A 41 9.97 13.93 -19.48
C PHE A 41 8.65 13.28 -19.05
N LEU A 42 8.04 13.78 -17.96
CA LEU A 42 6.75 13.28 -17.49
C LEU A 42 5.63 13.52 -18.50
N THR A 43 5.60 14.69 -19.14
CA THR A 43 4.58 15.01 -20.15
C THR A 43 4.75 14.19 -21.42
N ASN A 44 5.98 13.83 -21.80
CA ASN A 44 6.25 13.02 -22.99
C ASN A 44 6.10 11.50 -22.75
N LEU A 45 5.94 11.06 -21.49
CA LEU A 45 5.67 9.65 -21.19
C LEU A 45 4.23 9.24 -21.58
N GLY A 46 3.26 10.16 -21.48
CA GLY A 46 1.86 9.90 -21.81
C GLY A 46 1.68 9.31 -23.20
N PRO A 47 2.13 9.99 -24.28
CA PRO A 47 2.04 9.49 -25.65
C PRO A 47 2.73 8.14 -25.89
N PHE A 48 3.73 7.78 -25.08
CA PHE A 48 4.38 6.46 -25.15
C PHE A 48 3.50 5.34 -24.56
N LEU A 49 2.67 5.67 -23.56
CA LEU A 49 1.76 4.73 -22.91
C LEU A 49 0.37 4.69 -23.56
N GLU A 50 0.00 5.75 -24.27
CA GLU A 50 -1.23 5.88 -25.05
C GLU A 50 -1.05 5.23 -26.44
N ASP A 51 -0.94 3.90 -26.46
CA ASP A 51 -0.98 3.13 -27.71
C ASP A 51 -2.43 2.79 -28.09
N GLU A 52 -2.70 2.55 -29.38
CA GLU A 52 -4.01 2.08 -29.88
C GLU A 52 -4.33 0.65 -29.40
N ILE A 53 -3.29 -0.08 -28.98
CA ILE A 53 -3.38 -1.44 -28.46
C ILE A 53 -3.54 -1.37 -26.94
N VAL A 54 -4.62 -1.98 -26.43
CA VAL A 54 -4.82 -2.12 -24.98
C VAL A 54 -3.70 -2.98 -24.41
N PRO A 55 -2.86 -2.45 -23.49
CA PRO A 55 -1.73 -3.21 -22.96
C PRO A 55 -2.22 -4.36 -22.08
N GLU A 56 -1.54 -5.49 -22.18
CA GLU A 56 -1.81 -6.64 -21.30
C GLU A 56 -1.60 -6.27 -19.83
N VAL A 57 -2.39 -6.89 -18.96
CA VAL A 57 -2.24 -6.68 -17.52
C VAL A 57 -0.98 -7.39 -17.06
N ILE A 58 0.03 -6.61 -16.67
CA ILE A 58 1.25 -7.10 -16.03
C ILE A 58 1.13 -6.81 -14.53
N PRO A 59 0.94 -7.84 -13.69
CA PRO A 59 0.96 -7.70 -12.23
C PRO A 59 2.27 -7.09 -11.75
N MET A 60 2.20 -6.13 -10.83
CA MET A 60 3.40 -5.45 -10.33
C MET A 60 3.28 -4.98 -8.88
N GLU A 61 4.42 -4.88 -8.21
CA GLU A 61 4.56 -4.28 -6.87
C GLU A 61 5.72 -3.28 -6.90
N ILE A 62 5.40 -2.02 -6.67
CA ILE A 62 6.35 -0.91 -6.59
C ILE A 62 6.35 -0.42 -5.15
N GLU A 63 7.45 -0.59 -4.44
CA GLU A 63 7.66 -0.12 -3.09
C GLU A 63 8.62 1.06 -3.09
N VAL A 64 8.20 2.18 -2.52
CA VAL A 64 8.98 3.42 -2.44
C VAL A 64 9.14 3.78 -0.98
N VAL A 65 10.39 3.82 -0.51
CA VAL A 65 10.76 4.07 0.88
C VAL A 65 11.76 5.21 0.93
N ASP A 66 11.45 6.25 1.70
CA ASP A 66 12.30 7.42 1.93
C ASP A 66 12.84 8.00 0.61
N ALA A 67 11.94 8.43 -0.26
CA ALA A 67 12.29 8.98 -1.57
C ALA A 67 11.96 10.46 -1.67
N LYS A 68 12.84 11.21 -2.33
CA LYS A 68 12.67 12.65 -2.60
C LYS A 68 12.85 12.93 -4.08
N ILE A 69 11.77 13.29 -4.76
CA ILE A 69 11.76 13.55 -6.20
C ILE A 69 11.50 15.03 -6.42
N THR A 70 12.42 15.73 -7.06
CA THR A 70 12.27 17.15 -7.41
C THR A 70 11.93 17.30 -8.88
N LEU A 71 10.76 17.84 -9.17
CA LEU A 71 10.28 18.13 -10.51
C LEU A 71 10.74 19.54 -10.90
N LYS A 72 11.48 19.62 -12.00
CA LYS A 72 11.95 20.88 -12.58
C LYS A 72 11.21 21.12 -13.88
N ASP A 73 10.63 22.30 -14.02
CA ASP A 73 10.02 22.71 -15.27
C ASP A 73 11.10 23.30 -16.19
N ASP A 74 11.26 22.66 -17.33
CA ASP A 74 12.22 22.98 -18.39
C ASP A 74 11.54 23.62 -19.61
N SER A 75 10.30 24.08 -19.46
CA SER A 75 9.60 24.84 -20.49
C SER A 75 10.33 26.15 -20.83
N PRO A 76 10.29 26.58 -22.11
CA PRO A 76 10.89 27.84 -22.51
C PRO A 76 10.23 29.00 -21.76
N GLN A 77 11.06 29.95 -21.33
CA GLN A 77 10.57 31.13 -20.64
C GLN A 77 9.63 31.94 -21.55
N LEU A 78 8.46 32.31 -21.03
CA LEU A 78 7.49 33.16 -21.74
C LEU A 78 8.06 34.56 -22.02
N TYR A 79 8.86 35.09 -21.09
CA TYR A 79 9.54 36.38 -21.25
C TYR A 79 10.96 36.31 -20.64
N PRO A 80 11.96 37.00 -21.22
CA PRO A 80 13.34 37.00 -20.72
C PRO A 80 13.53 37.53 -19.28
N THR A 81 12.56 38.29 -18.77
CA THR A 81 12.59 38.87 -17.42
C THR A 81 11.67 38.16 -16.43
N SER A 82 10.96 37.11 -16.87
CA SER A 82 10.10 36.34 -15.97
C SER A 82 10.96 35.54 -14.99
N PRO A 83 10.61 35.52 -13.68
CA PRO A 83 11.20 34.56 -12.78
C PRO A 83 10.94 33.15 -13.31
N GLY A 84 11.98 32.31 -13.35
CA GLY A 84 11.87 30.93 -13.82
C GLY A 84 10.89 30.11 -12.97
N PRO A 85 10.40 28.98 -13.49
CA PRO A 85 9.44 28.16 -12.79
C PRO A 85 10.06 27.55 -11.50
N VAL A 86 9.26 27.51 -10.44
CA VAL A 86 9.70 27.02 -9.12
C VAL A 86 9.63 25.49 -9.09
N PRO A 87 10.73 24.79 -8.72
CA PRO A 87 10.71 23.34 -8.63
C PRO A 87 9.72 22.82 -7.59
N VAL A 88 9.10 21.67 -7.87
CA VAL A 88 8.18 20.99 -6.95
C VAL A 88 8.87 19.77 -6.37
N THR A 89 8.95 19.65 -5.05
CA THR A 89 9.57 18.49 -4.40
C THR A 89 8.51 17.59 -3.77
N LEU A 90 8.49 16.33 -4.21
CA LEU A 90 7.68 15.25 -3.65
C LEU A 90 8.55 14.46 -2.68
N ALA A 91 8.18 14.48 -1.40
CA ALA A 91 8.78 13.63 -0.36
C ALA A 91 7.83 12.47 -0.06
N VAL A 92 8.36 11.24 -0.13
CA VAL A 92 7.60 10.00 0.00
C VAL A 92 8.24 9.16 1.10
N ASP A 93 7.56 9.04 2.24
CA ASP A 93 8.07 8.26 3.38
C ASP A 93 8.00 6.76 3.10
N HIS A 94 6.78 6.22 2.88
CA HIS A 94 6.60 4.83 2.48
C HIS A 94 5.27 4.64 1.74
N VAL A 95 5.36 4.33 0.45
CA VAL A 95 4.21 4.04 -0.41
C VAL A 95 4.46 2.73 -1.15
N VAL A 96 3.43 1.88 -1.18
CA VAL A 96 3.40 0.66 -1.99
C VAL A 96 2.29 0.78 -3.01
N VAL A 97 2.64 0.62 -4.29
CA VAL A 97 1.71 0.56 -5.41
C VAL A 97 1.66 -0.87 -5.92
N ARG A 98 0.47 -1.47 -5.95
CA ARG A 98 0.26 -2.82 -6.48
C ARG A 98 -0.70 -2.79 -7.64
N ARG A 99 -0.35 -3.44 -8.76
CA ARG A 99 -1.31 -3.79 -9.81
C ARG A 99 -1.62 -5.28 -9.70
N LYS A 100 -2.88 -5.62 -9.45
CA LYS A 100 -3.31 -7.02 -9.37
C LYS A 100 -3.68 -7.55 -10.76
N ASP A 101 -4.08 -8.81 -10.82
CA ASP A 101 -4.48 -9.50 -12.06
C ASP A 101 -5.75 -8.92 -12.70
N ASP A 102 -6.55 -8.17 -11.93
CA ASP A 102 -7.70 -7.40 -12.41
C ASP A 102 -7.29 -6.11 -13.16
N GLY A 103 -6.00 -5.79 -13.19
CA GLY A 103 -5.46 -4.57 -13.80
C GLY A 103 -5.59 -3.33 -12.94
N VAL A 104 -6.19 -3.42 -11.75
CA VAL A 104 -6.45 -2.29 -10.85
C VAL A 104 -5.19 -1.97 -10.04
N PHE A 105 -4.90 -0.67 -9.94
CA PHE A 105 -3.82 -0.15 -9.10
C PHE A 105 -4.34 0.16 -7.69
N TYR A 106 -3.66 -0.38 -6.69
CA TYR A 106 -3.89 -0.16 -5.27
C TYR A 106 -2.70 0.60 -4.70
N LEU A 107 -2.95 1.75 -4.09
CA LEU A 107 -1.93 2.55 -3.42
C LEU A 107 -2.14 2.45 -1.91
N THR A 108 -1.12 2.00 -1.18
CA THR A 108 -1.16 1.94 0.28
C THR A 108 0.03 2.67 0.87
N GLY A 109 -0.24 3.58 1.80
CA GLY A 109 0.77 4.16 2.67
C GLY A 109 0.94 3.32 3.93
N GLN A 110 2.16 3.16 4.41
CA GLN A 110 2.42 2.56 5.71
C GLN A 110 2.49 3.68 6.75
N GLN A 111 1.51 3.74 7.65
CA GLN A 111 1.62 4.59 8.82
C GLN A 111 2.69 3.99 9.74
N GLN A 112 3.87 4.58 9.76
CA GLN A 112 4.70 4.47 10.95
C GLN A 112 3.89 5.11 12.09
N ILE A 113 3.59 4.32 13.12
CA ILE A 113 3.00 4.82 14.36
C ILE A 113 3.96 5.87 14.89
N TRP A 114 3.66 7.15 14.66
CA TRP A 114 4.39 8.23 15.30
C TRP A 114 4.03 8.19 16.78
N VAL A 115 4.90 7.58 17.58
CA VAL A 115 4.89 7.76 19.03
C VAL A 115 5.50 9.15 19.25
N PRO A 116 4.75 10.16 19.71
CA PRO A 116 5.35 11.44 20.02
C PRO A 116 6.29 11.21 21.21
N LEU A 117 7.59 11.32 20.99
CA LEU A 117 8.54 11.44 22.10
C LEU A 117 8.22 12.74 22.84
N PRO A 118 7.96 12.71 24.16
CA PRO A 118 7.76 13.93 24.94
C PRO A 118 9.13 14.59 25.17
N CYS A 119 9.56 15.40 24.21
CA CYS A 119 10.81 16.14 24.30
C CYS A 119 10.53 17.65 24.42
N CYS A 120 10.26 18.07 25.66
CA CYS A 120 10.89 19.20 26.38
C CYS A 120 9.91 19.95 27.33
N PRO A 121 10.38 20.36 28.53
CA PRO A 121 9.55 20.87 29.62
C PRO A 121 9.12 22.34 29.43
N PRO A 122 8.00 22.77 30.06
CA PRO A 122 7.46 24.11 29.88
C PRO A 122 8.23 25.13 30.74
N GLY A 123 8.91 26.06 30.08
CA GLY A 123 9.53 27.22 30.72
C GLY A 123 9.38 28.43 29.82
N TYR A 124 8.34 29.23 30.10
CA TYR A 124 8.27 30.70 30.12
C TYR A 124 6.84 31.16 29.82
N ALA A 125 6.22 31.68 30.88
CA ALA A 125 4.88 32.23 30.91
C ALA A 125 4.77 33.51 30.08
N ARG A 126 3.64 33.65 29.38
CA ARG A 126 2.98 34.95 29.27
C ARG A 126 1.49 34.75 29.48
N GLU A 127 1.01 35.26 30.61
CA GLU A 127 -0.39 35.29 31.02
C GLU A 127 -1.26 36.00 29.99
N GLN A 128 -2.34 35.35 29.56
CA GLN A 128 -3.65 35.96 29.36
C GLN A 128 -4.73 34.97 29.83
N LYS A 129 -5.34 35.29 30.98
CA LYS A 129 -6.65 34.80 31.49
C LYS A 129 -7.74 35.15 30.45
N ALA A 130 -8.83 34.43 30.18
CA ALA A 130 -9.56 33.26 30.71
C ALA A 130 -10.66 32.91 29.64
N PRO A 131 -11.71 32.07 29.87
CA PRO A 131 -11.90 30.92 30.76
C PRO A 131 -12.32 29.61 30.04
N LEU A 132 -11.96 28.47 30.66
CA LEU A 132 -12.65 27.17 30.84
C LEU A 132 -13.79 26.69 29.91
N GLU A 133 -13.74 25.36 29.67
CA GLU A 133 -14.74 24.44 29.09
C GLU A 133 -14.80 24.44 27.55
N SER A 134 -14.69 23.34 26.80
CA SER A 134 -15.12 21.95 27.01
C SER A 134 -14.43 20.99 26.03
N VAL A 135 -14.01 19.82 26.50
CA VAL A 135 -13.91 18.58 25.71
C VAL A 135 -15.26 17.87 25.95
N PRO A 136 -15.99 17.28 24.96
CA PRO A 136 -15.47 16.12 24.21
C PRO A 136 -16.04 15.86 22.79
N ALA A 137 -15.56 14.73 22.25
CA ALA A 137 -16.29 13.80 21.36
C ALA A 137 -16.19 14.00 19.84
N ALA A 138 -15.12 13.43 19.26
CA ALA A 138 -15.13 12.88 17.90
C ALA A 138 -14.59 11.42 17.86
N ARG A 139 -14.89 10.62 18.89
CA ARG A 139 -14.55 9.17 18.98
C ARG A 139 -15.79 8.25 18.88
N GLY A 140 -16.90 8.75 18.35
CA GLY A 140 -18.21 8.09 18.44
C GLY A 140 -18.45 6.90 17.50
N LEU A 141 -17.68 6.72 16.43
CA LEU A 141 -18.03 5.72 15.40
C LEU A 141 -17.14 4.48 15.34
N GLN A 142 -16.02 4.44 16.08
CA GLN A 142 -15.05 3.32 15.96
C GLN A 142 -15.06 2.35 17.14
N LEU A 143 -15.69 2.69 18.27
CA LEU A 143 -15.76 1.82 19.45
C LEU A 143 -16.91 0.81 19.44
N GLN A 144 -17.97 1.02 18.64
CA GLN A 144 -19.08 0.07 18.54
C GLN A 144 -18.75 -1.16 17.68
N GLN A 145 -17.86 -1.02 16.69
CA GLN A 145 -17.51 -2.14 15.81
C GLN A 145 -16.57 -3.16 16.48
N VAL A 146 -15.76 -2.75 17.46
CA VAL A 146 -14.83 -3.66 18.16
C VAL A 146 -15.55 -4.81 18.87
N PRO A 147 -16.60 -4.58 19.70
CA PRO A 147 -17.32 -5.67 20.35
C PRO A 147 -18.14 -6.52 19.37
N GLU A 148 -18.66 -5.94 18.28
CA GLU A 148 -19.36 -6.70 17.23
C GLU A 148 -18.42 -7.64 16.48
N LEU A 149 -17.26 -7.14 16.03
CA LEU A 149 -16.24 -7.96 15.36
C LEU A 149 -15.70 -9.06 16.27
N GLN A 150 -15.54 -8.79 17.57
CA GLN A 150 -15.15 -9.81 18.55
C GLN A 150 -16.21 -10.92 18.67
N ARG A 151 -17.50 -10.56 18.65
CA ARG A 151 -18.61 -11.51 18.68
C ARG A 151 -18.66 -12.36 17.41
N GLU A 152 -18.50 -11.75 16.25
CA GLU A 152 -18.44 -12.46 14.96
C GLU A 152 -17.26 -13.42 14.90
N LEU A 153 -16.07 -12.98 15.34
CA LEU A 153 -14.88 -13.82 15.37
C LEU A 153 -15.06 -15.03 16.30
N GLN A 154 -15.72 -14.84 17.44
CA GLN A 154 -16.04 -15.95 18.35
C GLN A 154 -17.06 -16.92 17.72
N ALA A 155 -18.08 -16.40 17.02
CA ALA A 155 -19.05 -17.22 16.31
C ALA A 155 -18.39 -18.06 15.20
N VAL A 156 -17.52 -17.45 14.39
CA VAL A 156 -16.76 -18.14 13.33
C VAL A 156 -15.84 -19.20 13.92
N ARG A 157 -15.17 -18.92 15.05
CA ARG A 157 -14.32 -19.90 15.73
C ARG A 157 -15.10 -21.12 16.23
N MET A 158 -16.30 -20.91 16.79
CA MET A 158 -17.15 -22.01 17.22
C MET A 158 -17.64 -22.84 16.02
N ALA A 159 -18.12 -22.20 14.96
CA ALA A 159 -18.55 -22.89 13.74
C ALA A 159 -17.40 -23.69 13.09
N LEU A 160 -16.18 -23.15 13.11
CA LEU A 160 -14.99 -23.86 12.63
C LEU A 160 -14.66 -25.09 13.50
N ALA A 161 -14.80 -24.98 14.83
CA ALA A 161 -14.60 -26.12 15.72
C ALA A 161 -15.63 -27.23 15.49
N GLU A 162 -16.89 -26.86 15.29
CA GLU A 162 -17.98 -27.79 14.94
C GLU A 162 -17.73 -28.47 13.60
N ALA A 163 -17.40 -27.71 12.55
CA ALA A 163 -17.07 -28.25 11.24
C ALA A 163 -15.86 -29.20 11.26
N ASN A 164 -14.86 -28.92 12.08
CA ASN A 164 -13.71 -29.81 12.27
C ASN A 164 -14.10 -31.12 12.97
N LEU A 165 -15.01 -31.07 13.93
CA LEU A 165 -15.53 -32.26 14.60
C LEU A 165 -16.36 -33.11 13.64
N ASP A 166 -17.23 -32.48 12.85
CA ASP A 166 -18.01 -33.15 11.82
C ASP A 166 -17.12 -33.77 10.74
N LYS A 167 -16.09 -33.05 10.28
CA LYS A 167 -15.07 -33.61 9.39
C LYS A 167 -14.42 -34.87 9.98
N ALA A 168 -14.04 -34.84 11.25
CA ALA A 168 -13.42 -35.99 11.91
C ALA A 168 -14.39 -37.17 12.01
N ARG A 169 -15.66 -36.92 12.33
CA ARG A 169 -16.72 -37.93 12.35
C ARG A 169 -16.96 -38.56 10.98
N LEU A 170 -17.07 -37.75 9.94
CA LEU A 170 -17.23 -38.23 8.57
C LEU A 170 -16.03 -39.06 8.11
N LEU A 171 -14.81 -38.62 8.46
CA LEU A 171 -13.61 -39.40 8.19
C LEU A 171 -13.61 -40.77 8.91
N GLN A 172 -14.15 -40.85 10.13
CA GLN A 172 -14.32 -42.12 10.82
C GLN A 172 -15.32 -43.03 10.10
N GLU A 173 -16.46 -42.50 9.67
CA GLU A 173 -17.44 -43.27 8.89
C GLU A 173 -16.84 -43.77 7.58
N VAL A 174 -16.15 -42.92 6.82
CA VAL A 174 -15.49 -43.33 5.57
C VAL A 174 -14.45 -44.42 5.83
N ARG A 175 -13.67 -44.31 6.92
CA ARG A 175 -12.67 -45.32 7.29
C ARG A 175 -13.29 -46.67 7.69
N LYS A 176 -14.55 -46.73 8.13
CA LYS A 176 -15.25 -48.00 8.34
C LYS A 176 -15.41 -48.79 7.04
N TYR A 177 -15.64 -48.09 5.93
CA TYR A 177 -15.84 -48.70 4.62
C TYR A 177 -14.54 -48.82 3.81
N ASN A 178 -13.57 -47.93 4.04
CA ASN A 178 -12.25 -47.96 3.41
C ASN A 178 -11.15 -47.57 4.42
N PRO A 179 -10.51 -48.55 5.09
CA PRO A 179 -9.56 -48.28 6.18
C PRO A 179 -8.25 -47.61 5.73
N LEU A 180 -7.95 -47.61 4.43
CA LEU A 180 -6.76 -46.96 3.85
C LEU A 180 -7.04 -45.55 3.31
N PHE A 181 -8.26 -45.03 3.51
CA PHE A 181 -8.63 -43.70 3.02
C PHE A 181 -7.83 -42.58 3.70
N GLN A 182 -7.14 -41.79 2.88
CA GLN A 182 -6.40 -40.58 3.25
C GLN A 182 -7.02 -39.37 2.55
N LEU A 183 -7.05 -38.24 3.25
CA LEU A 183 -7.66 -36.99 2.78
C LEU A 183 -6.65 -36.13 2.01
#